data_AF-A0A7X7AMG2-F1
#
_entry.id   AF-A0A7X7AMG2-F1
#
_cell.length_a   1.000
_cell.length_b   1.000
_cell.length_c   1.000
_cell.angle_alpha   90.00
_cell.angle_beta   90.00
_cell.angle_gamma   90.00
#
_symmetry.space_group_name_H-M   'P 1'
#
loop_
_entity.id
_entity.type
_entity.pdbx_description
1 polymer ?
#
loop_
_entity_poly.entity_id
_entity_poly.type
_entity_poly.pdbx_seq_one_letter_code
_entity_poly.pdbx_strand_id
1 'polypeptide(L)'
;MAVAADISPQSYYIQHHLVHLNNIGEKQSAVANFAVINFDSLFWSILTGAIVLFFLWRAASRATAGVPGRFQMAVEMLVDMVEDQAKNIVPNETSRKFVSPLALTVFLWVVLMNTLDLVPVDLMPWILKVTGLGAEHGDPVYYHRILPTADLNITLGMALGVLLVVLYYGIKIKKPGGYVKGLFTGPFHASGIGAVILAPANLLMNLIEYAA
;
A
#
# COMPACT_ATOMS: atom_id res chain seq x y z
N MET A 1 -17.01 20.08 -22.56
CA MET A 1 -18.08 19.21 -23.09
C MET A 1 -19.35 19.49 -22.28
N ALA A 2 -20.53 19.51 -22.91
CA ALA A 2 -21.78 20.01 -22.31
C ALA A 2 -22.12 19.37 -20.97
N VAL A 3 -22.50 20.20 -19.98
CA VAL A 3 -23.06 19.75 -18.70
C VAL A 3 -24.41 19.09 -18.99
N ALA A 4 -24.48 17.77 -18.88
CA ALA A 4 -25.73 17.02 -19.00
C ALA A 4 -26.69 17.51 -17.90
N ALA A 5 -27.84 18.02 -18.31
CA ALA A 5 -28.84 18.70 -17.48
C ALA A 5 -29.66 17.75 -16.56
N ASP A 6 -29.22 16.50 -16.34
CA ASP A 6 -30.01 15.43 -15.70
C ASP A 6 -29.44 14.91 -14.37
N ILE A 7 -28.44 15.56 -13.79
CA ILE A 7 -27.84 15.14 -12.51
C ILE A 7 -28.28 16.06 -11.38
N SER A 8 -28.87 15.47 -10.33
CA SER A 8 -29.20 16.19 -9.11
C SER A 8 -27.94 16.82 -8.50
N PRO A 9 -28.04 17.96 -7.76
CA PRO A 9 -26.89 18.58 -7.11
C PRO A 9 -26.09 17.60 -6.24
N GLN A 10 -26.78 16.64 -5.62
CA GLN A 10 -26.18 15.57 -4.83
C GLN A 10 -25.40 14.57 -5.70
N SER A 11 -25.93 14.21 -6.88
CA SER A 11 -25.24 13.31 -7.81
C SER A 11 -23.98 13.96 -8.41
N TYR A 12 -24.06 15.25 -8.76
CA TYR A 12 -22.90 16.02 -9.22
C TYR A 12 -21.82 16.11 -8.13
N TYR A 13 -22.23 16.38 -6.88
CA TYR A 13 -21.32 16.40 -5.74
C TYR A 13 -20.59 15.06 -5.57
N ILE A 14 -21.33 13.95 -5.58
CA ILE A 14 -20.75 12.61 -5.45
C ILE A 14 -19.76 12.34 -6.59
N GLN A 15 -20.13 12.65 -7.84
CA GLN A 15 -19.26 12.45 -8.99
C GLN A 15 -18.00 13.32 -8.93
N HIS A 16 -18.11 14.56 -8.46
CA HIS A 16 -16.98 15.46 -8.28
C HIS A 16 -15.95 14.92 -7.29
N HIS A 17 -16.40 14.37 -6.16
CA HIS A 17 -15.52 13.81 -5.13
C HIS A 17 -14.97 12.41 -5.46
N LEU A 18 -15.49 11.76 -6.52
CA LEU A 18 -14.99 10.48 -7.00
C LEU A 18 -13.85 10.60 -8.02
N VAL A 19 -13.61 11.80 -8.56
CA VAL A 19 -12.54 12.06 -9.52
C VAL A 19 -11.27 12.49 -8.78
N HIS A 20 -10.17 11.83 -9.11
CA HIS A 20 -8.83 12.17 -8.63
C HIS A 20 -8.23 13.32 -9.44
N LEU A 21 -7.31 14.07 -8.82
CA LEU A 21 -6.52 15.07 -9.54
C LEU A 21 -5.59 14.37 -10.53
N ASN A 22 -5.95 14.33 -11.81
CA ASN A 22 -5.19 13.63 -12.82
C ASN A 22 -4.84 14.52 -14.02
N ASN A 23 -3.91 14.03 -14.85
CA ASN A 23 -3.43 14.76 -16.04
C ASN A 23 -4.50 15.00 -17.13
N ILE A 24 -5.68 14.40 -17.03
CA ILE A 24 -6.76 14.49 -18.05
C ILE A 24 -7.91 15.39 -17.56
N GLY A 25 -8.07 15.58 -16.25
CA GLY A 25 -9.19 16.32 -15.65
C GLY A 25 -10.53 15.58 -15.73
N GLU A 26 -10.54 14.30 -16.12
CA GLU A 26 -11.75 13.47 -16.26
C GLU A 26 -11.59 12.13 -15.53
N LYS A 27 -12.72 11.44 -15.29
CA LYS A 27 -12.71 10.10 -14.69
C LYS A 27 -11.93 9.12 -15.56
N GLN A 28 -11.04 8.35 -14.94
CA GLN A 28 -10.29 7.31 -15.63
C GLN A 28 -11.26 6.27 -16.22
N SER A 29 -11.22 6.08 -17.54
CA SER A 29 -12.16 5.22 -18.29
C SER A 29 -11.82 3.73 -18.23
N ALA A 30 -10.54 3.40 -18.03
CA ALA A 30 -10.05 2.02 -17.95
C ALA A 30 -9.27 1.80 -16.65
N VAL A 31 -9.39 0.61 -16.04
CA VAL A 31 -8.72 0.28 -14.76
C VAL A 31 -7.20 0.43 -14.82
N ALA A 32 -6.58 0.11 -15.96
CA ALA A 32 -5.16 0.28 -16.20
C ALA A 32 -4.93 1.22 -17.40
N ASN A 33 -4.65 2.49 -17.14
CA ASN A 33 -4.20 3.44 -18.15
C ASN A 33 -2.87 4.05 -17.72
N PHE A 34 -1.78 3.59 -18.32
CA PHE A 34 -0.42 4.01 -17.98
C PHE A 34 -0.09 5.46 -18.34
N ALA A 35 -0.95 6.14 -19.10
CA ALA A 35 -0.80 7.56 -19.43
C ALA A 35 -1.45 8.48 -18.37
N VAL A 36 -2.25 7.92 -17.45
CA VAL A 36 -2.94 8.68 -16.41
C VAL A 36 -2.14 8.63 -15.13
N ILE A 37 -1.79 9.80 -14.61
CA ILE A 37 -1.12 9.97 -13.34
C ILE A 37 -2.05 10.74 -12.42
N ASN A 38 -2.36 10.17 -11.26
CA ASN A 38 -3.14 10.81 -10.20
C ASN A 38 -2.17 11.53 -9.25
N PHE A 39 -2.09 12.84 -9.37
CA PHE A 39 -1.13 13.67 -8.64
C PHE A 39 -1.45 13.76 -7.15
N ASP A 40 -2.74 13.79 -6.80
CA ASP A 40 -3.19 13.82 -5.41
C ASP A 40 -2.79 12.55 -4.65
N SER A 41 -3.11 11.37 -5.19
CA SER A 41 -2.76 10.08 -4.61
C SER A 41 -1.24 9.90 -4.50
N LEU A 42 -0.48 10.33 -5.51
CA LEU A 42 0.98 10.28 -5.46
C LEU A 42 1.55 11.20 -4.38
N PHE A 43 1.08 12.45 -4.32
CA PHE A 43 1.54 13.41 -3.33
C PHE A 43 1.28 12.91 -1.92
N TRP A 44 0.04 12.49 -1.61
CA TRP A 44 -0.33 12.05 -0.26
C TRP A 44 0.30 10.71 0.13
N SER A 45 0.48 9.77 -0.79
CA SER A 45 1.18 8.51 -0.50
C SER A 45 2.67 8.75 -0.20
N ILE A 46 3.35 9.59 -0.99
CA ILE A 46 4.76 9.94 -0.76
C ILE A 46 4.92 10.76 0.52
N LEU A 47 4.04 11.74 0.75
CA LEU A 47 4.08 12.58 1.96
C LEU A 47 3.89 11.73 3.22
N THR A 48 2.89 10.86 3.26
CA THR A 48 2.67 9.96 4.40
C THR A 48 3.84 9.00 4.61
N GLY A 49 4.40 8.45 3.53
CA GLY A 49 5.59 7.60 3.60
C GLY A 49 6.80 8.36 4.16
N ALA A 50 7.03 9.58 3.70
CA ALA A 50 8.10 10.44 4.21
C ALA A 50 7.89 10.80 5.69
N ILE A 51 6.65 11.06 6.10
CA ILE A 51 6.31 11.30 7.51
C ILE A 51 6.63 10.08 8.37
N VAL A 52 6.24 8.86 7.95
CA VAL A 52 6.55 7.62 8.66
C VAL A 52 8.06 7.43 8.80
N LEU A 53 8.81 7.58 7.71
CA LEU A 53 10.27 7.47 7.73
C LEU A 53 10.90 8.51 8.64
N PHE A 54 10.40 9.75 8.61
CA PHE A 54 10.88 10.81 9.50
C PHE A 54 10.63 10.49 10.98
N PHE A 55 9.43 9.98 11.34
CA PHE A 55 9.13 9.58 12.71
C PHE A 55 9.99 8.40 13.18
N LEU A 56 10.16 7.38 12.36
CA LEU A 56 11.03 6.23 12.66
C LEU A 56 12.49 6.66 12.80
N TRP A 57 12.99 7.49 11.89
CA TRP A 57 14.34 8.05 11.97
C TRP A 57 14.54 8.90 13.21
N ARG A 58 13.57 9.74 13.58
CA ARG A 58 13.62 10.56 14.78
C ARG A 58 13.59 9.72 16.06
N ALA A 59 12.81 8.65 16.08
CA ALA A 59 12.77 7.71 17.20
C ALA A 59 14.11 6.97 17.34
N ALA A 60 14.64 6.44 16.24
CA ALA A 60 15.92 5.72 16.22
C ALA A 60 17.11 6.61 16.61
N SER A 61 17.18 7.85 16.10
CA SER A 61 18.27 8.79 16.39
C SER A 61 18.27 9.34 17.82
N ARG A 62 17.14 9.24 18.52
CA ARG A 62 16.98 9.68 19.91
C ARG A 62 16.87 8.51 20.90
N ALA A 63 16.99 7.27 20.43
CA ALA A 63 16.92 6.09 21.27
C ALA A 63 18.12 6.06 22.23
N THR A 64 17.85 5.83 23.51
CA THR A 64 18.88 5.73 24.54
C THR A 64 18.77 4.38 25.25
N ALA A 65 19.90 3.78 25.62
CA ALA A 65 19.95 2.50 26.32
C ALA A 65 19.63 2.59 27.83
N GLY A 66 19.41 3.80 28.34
CA GLY A 66 19.04 4.05 29.74
C GLY A 66 17.54 3.92 29.97
N VAL A 67 16.98 4.75 30.85
CA VAL A 67 15.52 4.78 31.07
C VAL A 67 14.84 5.47 29.88
N PRO A 68 14.00 4.76 29.10
CA PRO A 68 13.37 5.33 27.92
C PRO A 68 12.33 6.38 28.31
N GLY A 69 12.30 7.48 27.54
CA GLY A 69 11.21 8.46 27.64
C GLY A 69 9.88 7.90 27.12
N ARG A 70 8.75 8.55 27.45
CA ARG A 70 7.40 8.09 27.06
C ARG A 70 7.23 7.87 25.54
N PHE A 71 7.85 8.73 24.72
CA PHE A 71 7.81 8.61 23.26
C PHE A 71 8.63 7.41 22.75
N GLN A 72 9.83 7.20 23.33
CA GLN A 72 10.68 6.05 23.00
C GLN A 72 9.96 4.74 23.36
N MET A 73 9.38 4.65 24.56
CA MET A 73 8.56 3.51 25.00
C MET A 73 7.44 3.16 24.02
N ALA A 74 6.68 4.16 23.55
CA ALA A 74 5.58 3.92 22.62
C ALA A 74 6.07 3.35 21.28
N VAL A 75 7.20 3.83 20.78
CA VAL A 75 7.79 3.32 19.53
C VAL A 75 8.37 1.92 19.73
N GLU A 76 9.07 1.66 20.84
CA GLU A 76 9.60 0.34 21.17
C GLU A 76 8.49 -0.70 21.28
N MET A 77 7.38 -0.37 21.97
CA MET A 77 6.21 -1.25 22.03
C MET A 77 5.66 -1.60 20.64
N LEU A 78 5.63 -0.64 19.70
CA LEU A 78 5.17 -0.89 18.34
C LEU A 78 6.17 -1.76 17.56
N VAL A 79 7.47 -1.51 17.71
CA VAL A 79 8.52 -2.30 17.07
C VAL A 79 8.49 -3.74 17.56
N ASP A 80 8.38 -3.93 18.88
CA ASP A 80 8.32 -5.26 19.50
C ASP A 80 7.06 -6.02 19.07
N MET A 81 5.90 -5.35 19.03
CA MET A 81 4.66 -5.95 18.53
C MET A 81 4.81 -6.47 17.09
N VAL A 82 5.45 -5.70 16.21
CA VAL A 82 5.67 -6.11 14.82
C VAL A 82 6.72 -7.21 14.72
N GLU A 83 7.80 -7.12 15.50
CA GLU A 83 8.84 -8.14 15.55
C GLU A 83 8.29 -9.49 16.05
N ASP A 84 7.40 -9.49 17.04
CA ASP A 84 6.77 -10.71 17.54
C ASP A 84 5.81 -11.33 16.52
N GLN A 85 5.06 -10.51 15.76
CA GLN A 85 4.29 -11.01 14.62
C GLN A 85 5.19 -11.59 13.53
N ALA A 86 6.30 -10.93 13.21
CA ALA A 86 7.26 -11.40 12.22
C ALA A 86 7.94 -12.70 12.66
N LYS A 87 8.29 -12.88 13.95
CA LYS A 87 8.84 -14.11 14.52
C LYS A 87 7.90 -15.30 14.34
N ASN A 88 6.60 -15.10 14.54
CA ASN A 88 5.58 -16.15 14.43
C ASN A 88 5.40 -16.64 12.98
N ILE A 89 5.61 -15.76 12.00
CA ILE A 89 5.43 -16.06 10.57
C ILE A 89 6.74 -16.56 9.93
N VAL A 90 7.85 -15.89 10.24
CA VAL A 90 9.17 -16.14 9.64
C VAL A 90 10.12 -16.68 10.71
N PRO A 91 10.24 -18.02 10.85
CA PRO A 91 11.11 -18.62 11.86
C PRO A 91 12.61 -18.41 11.57
N ASN A 92 12.97 -18.10 10.33
CA ASN A 92 14.37 -17.85 9.96
C ASN A 92 14.82 -16.44 10.38
N GLU A 93 15.75 -16.36 11.33
CA GLU A 93 16.27 -15.10 11.86
C GLU A 93 16.97 -14.22 10.81
N THR A 94 17.67 -14.83 9.84
CA THR A 94 18.40 -14.08 8.81
C THR A 94 17.42 -13.36 7.88
N SER A 95 16.32 -14.03 7.51
CA SER A 95 15.24 -13.44 6.73
C SER A 95 14.48 -12.39 7.54
N ARG A 96 14.27 -12.65 8.84
CA ARG A 96 13.54 -11.75 9.75
C ARG A 96 14.19 -10.37 9.88
N LYS A 97 15.53 -10.30 9.90
CA LYS A 97 16.27 -9.02 9.92
C LYS A 97 15.89 -8.06 8.79
N PHE A 98 15.41 -8.57 7.66
CA PHE A 98 14.92 -7.76 6.55
C PHE A 98 13.39 -7.61 6.55
N VAL A 99 12.67 -8.67 6.87
CA VAL A 99 11.19 -8.67 6.82
C VAL A 99 10.57 -7.83 7.93
N SER A 100 11.10 -7.85 9.16
CA SER A 100 10.49 -7.09 10.26
C SER A 100 10.51 -5.58 10.05
N PRO A 101 11.64 -4.95 9.63
CA PRO A 101 11.64 -3.52 9.33
C PRO A 101 10.72 -3.16 8.15
N LEU A 102 10.64 -4.02 7.13
CA LEU A 102 9.73 -3.83 6.00
C LEU A 102 8.26 -3.92 6.43
N ALA A 103 7.92 -4.89 7.29
CA ALA A 103 6.58 -5.03 7.84
C ALA A 103 6.19 -3.81 8.67
N LEU A 104 7.10 -3.30 9.51
CA LEU A 104 6.87 -2.11 10.32
C LEU A 104 6.62 -0.87 9.45
N THR A 105 7.42 -0.66 8.41
CA THR A 105 7.26 0.52 7.53
C THR A 105 5.95 0.44 6.75
N VAL A 106 5.63 -0.71 6.15
CA VAL A 106 4.36 -0.91 5.42
C VAL A 106 3.17 -0.76 6.37
N PHE A 107 3.22 -1.34 7.57
CA PHE A 107 2.17 -1.23 8.57
C PHE A 107 1.90 0.24 8.95
N LEU A 108 2.92 0.97 9.38
CA LEU A 108 2.76 2.38 9.78
C LEU A 108 2.33 3.25 8.60
N TRP A 109 2.83 2.96 7.40
CA TRP A 109 2.48 3.71 6.20
C TRP A 109 1.02 3.52 5.82
N VAL A 110 0.52 2.27 5.80
CA VAL A 110 -0.90 1.98 5.53
C VAL A 110 -1.80 2.54 6.61
N VAL A 111 -1.42 2.40 7.89
CA VAL A 111 -2.18 3.00 9.00
C VAL A 111 -2.27 4.52 8.86
N LEU A 112 -1.17 5.19 8.53
CA LEU A 112 -1.17 6.64 8.36
C LEU A 112 -2.01 7.08 7.15
N MET A 113 -1.89 6.40 6.01
CA MET A 113 -2.72 6.67 4.84
C MET A 113 -4.22 6.47 5.12
N ASN A 114 -4.58 5.41 5.86
CA ASN A 114 -5.96 5.18 6.26
C ASN A 114 -6.45 6.16 7.33
N THR A 115 -5.54 6.68 8.18
CA THR A 115 -5.88 7.71 9.16
C THR A 115 -6.27 9.03 8.49
N LEU A 116 -5.79 9.30 7.26
CA LEU A 116 -6.24 10.46 6.48
C LEU A 116 -7.75 10.42 6.15
N ASP A 117 -8.38 9.24 6.13
CA ASP A 117 -9.83 9.10 5.96
C ASP A 117 -10.63 9.65 7.16
N LEU A 118 -10.01 9.71 8.35
CA LEU A 118 -10.65 10.32 9.52
C LEU A 118 -10.72 11.85 9.42
N VAL A 119 -9.92 12.46 8.52
CA VAL A 119 -9.98 13.89 8.26
C VAL A 119 -11.25 14.17 7.45
N PRO A 120 -12.10 15.14 7.85
CA PRO A 120 -13.31 15.45 7.11
C PRO A 120 -13.00 15.72 5.63
N VAL A 121 -13.66 14.98 4.74
CA VAL A 121 -13.40 14.99 3.28
C VAL A 121 -13.52 16.39 2.67
N ASP A 122 -14.34 17.25 3.28
CA ASP A 122 -14.58 18.62 2.82
C ASP A 122 -13.61 19.64 3.39
N LEU A 123 -12.79 19.28 4.40
CA LEU A 123 -11.86 20.21 5.03
C LEU A 123 -10.78 20.68 4.04
N MET A 124 -10.18 19.75 3.29
CA MET A 124 -9.15 20.12 2.31
C MET A 124 -9.73 20.87 1.11
N PRO A 125 -10.83 20.43 0.46
CA PRO A 125 -11.52 21.22 -0.55
C PRO A 125 -11.96 22.60 -0.05
N TRP A 126 -12.38 22.72 1.21
CA TRP A 126 -12.73 24.02 1.81
C TRP A 126 -11.51 24.91 1.97
N ILE A 127 -10.39 24.39 2.49
CA ILE A 127 -9.12 25.13 2.60
C ILE A 127 -8.67 25.60 1.20
N LEU A 128 -8.73 24.73 0.20
CA LEU A 128 -8.33 25.03 -1.18
C LEU A 128 -9.20 26.12 -1.83
N LYS A 129 -10.51 26.11 -1.55
CA LYS A 129 -11.45 27.18 -1.95
C LYS A 129 -11.12 28.50 -1.27
N VAL A 130 -10.81 28.50 0.03
CA VAL A 130 -10.42 29.71 0.77
C VAL A 130 -9.10 30.28 0.27
N THR A 131 -8.16 29.44 -0.17
CA THR A 131 -6.89 29.88 -0.77
C THR A 131 -6.99 30.27 -2.25
N GLY A 132 -8.16 30.11 -2.88
CA GLY A 132 -8.38 30.47 -4.29
C GLY A 132 -7.72 29.53 -5.32
N LEU A 133 -7.33 28.32 -4.92
CA LEU A 133 -6.62 27.34 -5.76
C LEU A 133 -7.51 26.15 -6.22
N GLY A 134 -8.80 26.19 -5.88
CA GLY A 134 -9.78 25.14 -6.19
C GLY A 134 -11.21 25.66 -6.14
N ALA A 135 -11.42 26.94 -6.46
CA ALA A 135 -12.71 27.61 -6.42
C ALA A 135 -13.52 27.36 -7.70
N GLU A 136 -12.86 27.25 -8.86
CA GLU A 136 -13.51 27.07 -10.16
C GLU A 136 -13.07 25.78 -10.88
N HIS A 137 -13.92 25.31 -11.81
CA HIS A 137 -13.74 24.09 -12.61
C HIS A 137 -12.49 24.10 -13.52
N GLY A 138 -11.73 25.21 -13.55
CA GLY A 138 -10.47 25.39 -14.26
C GLY A 138 -9.25 25.58 -13.35
N ASP A 139 -9.43 25.56 -12.02
CA ASP A 139 -8.33 25.68 -11.07
C ASP A 139 -7.53 24.37 -10.97
N PRO A 140 -6.20 24.46 -10.78
CA PRO A 140 -5.31 23.30 -10.83
C PRO A 140 -5.55 22.25 -9.73
N VAL A 141 -6.36 22.55 -8.71
CA VAL A 141 -6.63 21.66 -7.57
C VAL A 141 -8.14 21.45 -7.35
N TYR A 142 -8.95 21.66 -8.39
CA TYR A 142 -10.41 21.57 -8.31
C TYR A 142 -10.91 20.16 -7.91
N TYR A 143 -10.36 19.12 -8.55
CA TYR A 143 -10.51 17.74 -8.11
C TYR A 143 -9.38 17.44 -7.14
N HIS A 144 -9.65 17.26 -5.84
CA HIS A 144 -8.61 16.89 -4.88
C HIS A 144 -9.12 15.88 -3.87
N ARG A 145 -8.44 14.73 -3.82
CA ARG A 145 -8.73 13.68 -2.85
C ARG A 145 -7.53 13.43 -1.95
N ILE A 146 -7.75 13.49 -0.64
CA ILE A 146 -6.68 13.34 0.34
C ILE A 146 -6.27 11.87 0.56
N LEU A 147 -7.16 10.92 0.26
CA LEU A 147 -7.00 9.49 0.58
C LEU A 147 -6.27 8.74 -0.53
N PRO A 148 -5.01 8.30 -0.32
CA PRO A 148 -4.28 7.54 -1.34
C PRO A 148 -4.78 6.10 -1.45
N THR A 149 -5.24 5.50 -0.34
CA THR A 149 -5.69 4.09 -0.29
C THR A 149 -6.99 3.85 -1.03
N ALA A 150 -7.73 4.92 -1.35
CA ALA A 150 -8.90 4.84 -2.21
C ALA A 150 -8.56 4.83 -3.71
N ASP A 151 -7.29 5.09 -4.07
CA ASP A 151 -6.78 4.93 -5.42
C ASP A 151 -6.24 3.52 -5.63
N LEU A 152 -6.79 2.82 -6.61
CA LEU A 152 -6.40 1.46 -6.95
C LEU A 152 -4.91 1.38 -7.37
N ASN A 153 -4.36 2.42 -7.98
CA ASN A 153 -2.96 2.42 -8.42
C ASN A 153 -1.99 2.32 -7.24
N ILE A 154 -2.30 2.99 -6.11
CA ILE A 154 -1.44 2.99 -4.93
C ILE A 154 -1.49 1.63 -4.24
N THR A 155 -2.69 1.06 -4.08
CA THR A 155 -2.87 -0.24 -3.41
C THR A 155 -2.31 -1.39 -4.26
N LEU A 156 -2.56 -1.41 -5.57
CA LEU A 156 -1.96 -2.37 -6.49
C LEU A 156 -0.44 -2.21 -6.57
N GLY A 157 0.06 -0.97 -6.60
CA GLY A 157 1.51 -0.71 -6.62
C GLY A 157 2.21 -1.28 -5.40
N MET A 158 1.62 -1.11 -4.21
CA MET A 158 2.15 -1.70 -2.97
C MET A 158 2.09 -3.23 -2.98
N ALA A 159 0.95 -3.81 -3.40
CA ALA A 159 0.79 -5.27 -3.49
C ALA A 159 1.81 -5.89 -4.45
N LEU A 160 1.98 -5.32 -5.64
CA LEU A 160 2.99 -5.75 -6.61
C LEU A 160 4.42 -5.58 -6.07
N GLY A 161 4.71 -4.50 -5.35
CA GLY A 161 6.01 -4.29 -4.71
C GLY A 161 6.34 -5.37 -3.69
N VAL A 162 5.39 -5.70 -2.81
CA VAL A 162 5.55 -6.80 -1.83
C VAL A 162 5.68 -8.14 -2.55
N LEU A 163 4.87 -8.41 -3.57
CA LEU A 163 4.95 -9.63 -4.37
C LEU A 163 6.33 -9.81 -5.00
N LEU A 164 6.91 -8.76 -5.58
CA LEU A 164 8.27 -8.79 -6.14
C LEU A 164 9.32 -9.12 -5.08
N VAL A 165 9.19 -8.59 -3.86
CA VAL A 165 10.08 -8.92 -2.74
C VAL A 165 9.94 -10.40 -2.36
N VAL A 166 8.72 -10.91 -2.27
CA VAL A 166 8.44 -12.32 -1.97
C VAL A 166 9.05 -13.24 -3.03
N LEU A 167 8.84 -12.95 -4.32
CA LEU A 167 9.42 -13.72 -5.42
C LEU A 167 10.96 -13.67 -5.39
N TYR A 168 11.53 -12.49 -5.20
CA TYR A 168 12.99 -12.31 -5.13
C TYR A 168 13.61 -13.13 -3.99
N TYR A 169 13.09 -13.02 -2.77
CA TYR A 169 13.61 -13.78 -1.63
C TYR A 169 13.30 -15.28 -1.71
N GLY A 170 12.16 -15.65 -2.29
CA GLY A 170 11.81 -17.04 -2.56
C GLY A 170 12.84 -17.72 -3.46
N ILE A 171 13.22 -17.06 -4.56
CA ILE A 171 14.25 -17.54 -5.50
C ILE A 171 15.63 -17.50 -4.84
N LYS A 172 15.97 -16.42 -4.14
CA LYS A 172 17.28 -16.24 -3.49
C LYS A 172 17.57 -17.30 -2.44
N ILE A 173 16.59 -17.66 -1.61
CA ILE A 173 16.77 -18.62 -0.51
C ILE A 173 16.73 -20.06 -1.05
N LYS A 174 15.75 -20.42 -1.89
CA LYS A 174 15.54 -21.79 -2.36
C LYS A 174 16.39 -22.16 -3.59
N LYS A 175 17.10 -21.19 -4.19
CA LYS A 175 17.73 -21.25 -5.53
C LYS A 175 16.68 -21.43 -6.65
N PRO A 176 16.96 -21.01 -7.90
CA PRO A 176 15.96 -21.05 -8.98
C PRO A 176 15.34 -22.44 -9.19
N GLY A 177 16.15 -23.51 -9.21
CA GLY A 177 15.65 -24.87 -9.39
C GLY A 177 14.85 -25.39 -8.18
N GLY A 178 15.25 -25.03 -6.95
CA GLY A 178 14.52 -25.43 -5.74
C GLY A 178 13.21 -24.65 -5.58
N TYR A 179 13.18 -23.39 -6.01
CA TYR A 179 11.97 -22.58 -6.03
C TYR A 179 10.93 -23.15 -7.00
N VAL A 180 11.32 -23.40 -8.27
CA VAL A 180 10.42 -23.98 -9.27
C VAL A 180 9.93 -25.36 -8.83
N LYS A 181 10.83 -26.23 -8.33
CA LYS A 181 10.42 -27.53 -7.77
C LYS A 181 9.38 -27.36 -6.66
N GLY A 182 9.60 -26.41 -5.76
CA GLY A 182 8.69 -26.08 -4.66
C GLY A 182 7.27 -25.71 -5.12
N LEU A 183 7.13 -24.98 -6.23
CA LEU A 183 5.82 -24.61 -6.78
C LEU A 183 4.97 -25.82 -7.20
N PHE A 184 5.61 -26.92 -7.60
CA PHE A 184 4.92 -28.14 -8.02
C PHE A 184 4.83 -29.21 -6.93
N THR A 185 5.70 -29.16 -5.90
CA THR A 185 5.81 -30.22 -4.89
C THR A 185 5.17 -29.90 -3.54
N GLY A 186 4.71 -28.66 -3.31
CA GLY A 186 3.96 -28.27 -2.12
C GLY A 186 2.75 -27.40 -2.48
N PRO A 187 1.71 -27.31 -1.62
CA PRO A 187 1.63 -27.74 -0.22
C PRO A 187 1.35 -29.25 -0.02
N PHE A 188 0.83 -29.95 -1.02
CA PHE A 188 0.52 -31.37 -0.92
C PHE A 188 1.71 -32.22 -1.34
N HIS A 189 2.26 -32.98 -0.38
CA HIS A 189 3.39 -33.87 -0.61
C HIS A 189 2.90 -35.28 -0.98
N ALA A 190 3.42 -35.83 -2.08
CA ALA A 190 3.21 -37.22 -2.45
C ALA A 190 4.50 -37.80 -3.05
N SER A 191 4.61 -39.13 -3.03
CA SER A 191 5.73 -39.87 -3.64
C SER A 191 5.26 -40.65 -4.86
N GLY A 192 6.12 -40.75 -5.89
CA GLY A 192 5.83 -41.53 -7.10
C GLY A 192 4.82 -40.85 -8.03
N ILE A 193 3.89 -41.63 -8.60
CA ILE A 193 2.88 -41.14 -9.57
C ILE A 193 1.94 -40.09 -8.93
N GLY A 194 1.68 -40.19 -7.62
CA GLY A 194 0.87 -39.21 -6.89
C GLY A 194 1.46 -37.79 -6.91
N ALA A 195 2.79 -37.64 -6.98
CA ALA A 195 3.43 -36.33 -7.08
C ALA A 195 3.12 -35.64 -8.42
N VAL A 196 3.02 -36.41 -9.50
CA VAL A 196 2.75 -35.89 -10.85
C VAL A 196 1.29 -35.45 -10.97
N ILE A 197 0.37 -36.20 -10.36
CA ILE A 197 -1.06 -35.87 -10.33
C ILE A 197 -1.34 -34.62 -9.48
N LEU A 198 -0.61 -34.44 -8.37
CA LEU A 198 -0.78 -33.28 -7.49
C LEU A 198 -0.06 -32.02 -7.98
N ALA A 199 0.87 -32.13 -8.92
CA ALA A 199 1.65 -31.00 -9.42
C ALA A 199 0.80 -29.85 -10.00
N PRO A 200 -0.26 -30.07 -10.81
CA PRO A 200 -1.14 -28.99 -11.27
C PRO A 200 -1.94 -28.34 -10.14
N ALA A 201 -2.40 -29.12 -9.17
CA ALA A 201 -3.15 -28.61 -8.01
C ALA A 201 -2.25 -27.76 -7.10
N ASN A 202 -1.02 -28.22 -6.85
CA ASN A 202 0.00 -27.49 -6.10
C ASN A 202 0.35 -26.17 -6.80
N LEU A 203 0.58 -26.20 -8.12
CA LEU A 203 0.85 -24.97 -8.88
C LEU A 203 -0.31 -23.98 -8.77
N LEU A 204 -1.55 -24.47 -8.95
CA LEU A 204 -2.74 -23.62 -8.90
C LEU A 204 -2.91 -22.98 -7.52
N MET A 205 -2.70 -23.74 -6.44
CA MET A 205 -2.73 -23.18 -5.08
C MET A 205 -1.67 -22.10 -4.86
N ASN A 206 -0.42 -22.33 -5.29
CA ASN A 206 0.63 -21.30 -5.19
C ASN A 206 0.30 -20.05 -6.03
N LEU A 207 -0.31 -20.23 -7.20
CA LEU A 207 -0.75 -19.09 -8.04
C LEU A 207 -1.87 -18.30 -7.38
N ILE A 208 -2.83 -18.96 -6.73
CA ILE A 208 -3.86 -18.28 -5.93
C ILE A 208 -3.21 -17.53 -4.77
N GLU A 209 -2.26 -18.15 -4.06
CA GLU A 209 -1.57 -17.52 -2.93
C GLU A 209 -0.78 -16.26 -3.34
N TYR A 210 -0.19 -16.24 -4.54
CA TYR A 210 0.49 -15.05 -5.06
C TYR A 210 -0.44 -14.01 -5.69
N ALA A 211 -1.66 -14.40 -6.07
CA ALA A 211 -2.64 -13.51 -6.69
C ALA A 211 -3.62 -12.89 -5.67
N ALA A 212 -3.74 -13.47 -4.48
CA ALA A 212 -4.54 -12.98 -3.35
C ALA A 212 -3.81 -11.86 -2.60
#